data_AF-A0A350FXK4-F1
#
_entry.id   AF-A0A350FXK4-F1
#
_cell.length_a   1.000
_cell.length_b   1.000
_cell.length_c   1.000
_cell.angle_alpha   90.00
_cell.angle_beta   90.00
_cell.angle_gamma   90.00
#
_symmetry.space_group_name_H-M   'P 1'
#
loop_
_entity.id
_entity.type
_entity.pdbx_description
1 polymer ?
#
loop_
_entity_poly.entity_id
_entity_poly.type
_entity_poly.pdbx_seq_one_letter_code
_entity_poly.pdbx_strand_id
1 'polypeptide(L)'
;WAVNVLYHFRIQDGSIPYMFINPENELYFQPDTAYKHRARNLIFNGNTSDAIAVMRQTDESCLRILDEVYLEDPLLHEGHNRLIPMSDLSRIILDPVPAQPDMEIFGPEPDHTWCYFFQKADLARQTSDWDKVLALYKQAEQLGYSPGYGAEYIPFIEAFAQKGDWQKAYDLTITAKDLTPRHKKLLCSNWHLYGEIPSADIAFINLIDNELSC
;
A
#
# COMPACT_ATOMS: atom_id res chain seq x y z
N TRP A 1 10.92 -17.45 -5.30
CA TRP A 1 11.55 -16.71 -4.19
C TRP A 1 12.73 -15.94 -4.72
N ALA A 2 13.03 -14.79 -4.13
CA ALA A 2 14.19 -13.96 -4.50
C ALA A 2 14.89 -13.45 -3.23
N VAL A 3 16.21 -13.32 -3.31
CA VAL A 3 17.02 -12.71 -2.26
C VAL A 3 17.68 -11.48 -2.87
N ASN A 4 17.40 -10.30 -2.32
CA ASN A 4 18.15 -9.10 -2.65
C ASN A 4 19.39 -9.05 -1.74
N VAL A 5 20.58 -9.02 -2.33
CA VAL A 5 21.85 -8.92 -1.58
C VAL A 5 22.48 -7.54 -1.72
N LEU A 6 21.89 -6.66 -2.53
CA LEU A 6 22.44 -5.35 -2.86
C LEU A 6 22.31 -4.38 -1.68
N TYR A 7 21.20 -4.45 -0.94
CA TYR A 7 20.98 -3.60 0.23
C TYR A 7 21.73 -4.05 1.48
N HIS A 8 22.25 -5.28 1.51
CA HIS A 8 22.97 -5.86 2.65
C HIS A 8 24.15 -6.70 2.14
N PHE A 9 25.08 -6.09 1.40
CA PHE A 9 26.19 -6.85 0.77
C PHE A 9 27.19 -7.46 1.77
N ARG A 10 27.18 -7.02 3.04
CA ARG A 10 28.02 -7.54 4.13
C ARG A 10 27.19 -8.35 5.11
N ILE A 11 26.83 -9.56 4.70
CA ILE A 11 26.05 -10.48 5.51
C ILE A 11 27.00 -11.24 6.43
N GLN A 12 26.97 -10.94 7.73
CA GLN A 12 27.73 -11.72 8.72
C GLN A 12 27.20 -13.16 8.72
N ASP A 13 28.12 -14.12 8.59
CA ASP A 13 27.88 -15.56 8.71
C ASP A 13 26.85 -16.15 7.72
N GLY A 14 26.51 -15.42 6.67
CA GLY A 14 25.54 -15.83 5.66
C GLY A 14 24.07 -15.74 6.10
N SER A 15 23.76 -15.11 7.24
CA SER A 15 22.37 -14.94 7.71
C SER A 15 21.71 -13.67 7.16
N ILE A 16 20.64 -13.80 6.38
CA ILE A 16 19.92 -12.65 5.79
C ILE A 16 18.71 -12.23 6.63
N PRO A 17 18.48 -10.91 6.83
CA PRO A 17 17.39 -10.43 7.68
C PRO A 17 16.04 -10.35 6.97
N TYR A 18 15.97 -10.56 5.65
CA TYR A 18 14.74 -10.51 4.87
C TYR A 18 14.78 -11.48 3.70
N MET A 19 13.60 -11.82 3.19
CA MET A 19 13.44 -12.64 1.99
C MET A 19 12.14 -12.27 1.28
N PHE A 20 12.19 -12.21 -0.06
CA PHE A 20 10.99 -11.97 -0.87
C PHE A 20 10.41 -13.30 -1.35
N ILE A 21 9.15 -13.55 -1.02
CA ILE A 21 8.46 -14.80 -1.31
C ILE A 21 7.18 -14.51 -2.09
N ASN A 22 7.02 -15.17 -3.24
CA ASN A 22 5.78 -15.17 -4.02
C ASN A 22 4.96 -16.41 -3.66
N PRO A 23 3.62 -16.34 -3.68
CA PRO A 23 2.72 -17.46 -3.41
C PRO A 23 2.61 -18.49 -4.56
N GLU A 24 3.54 -18.51 -5.53
CA GLU A 24 3.46 -19.32 -6.76
C GLU A 24 3.49 -20.85 -6.57
N ASN A 25 3.73 -21.32 -5.35
CA ASN A 25 3.37 -22.67 -4.91
C ASN A 25 2.58 -22.48 -3.62
N GLU A 26 1.44 -23.15 -3.44
CA GLU A 26 0.57 -23.07 -2.27
C GLU A 26 1.32 -23.33 -0.94
N LEU A 27 2.13 -22.37 -0.49
CA LEU A 27 2.30 -22.13 0.92
C LEU A 27 0.93 -21.62 1.34
N TYR A 28 0.15 -22.54 1.89
CA TYR A 28 -0.81 -22.20 2.93
C TYR A 28 -0.01 -21.55 4.05
N PHE A 29 0.38 -20.29 3.86
CA PHE A 29 1.02 -19.50 4.87
C PHE A 29 0.00 -19.38 6.00
N GLN A 30 0.25 -20.11 7.08
CA GLN A 30 -0.50 -19.96 8.31
C GLN A 30 0.24 -18.94 9.17
N PRO A 31 -0.47 -18.12 9.95
CA PRO A 31 0.16 -17.35 11.03
C PRO A 31 1.02 -18.26 11.93
N ASP A 32 2.02 -17.66 12.55
CA ASP A 32 2.90 -18.25 13.56
C ASP A 32 3.72 -19.46 13.07
N THR A 33 3.98 -19.53 11.77
CA THR A 33 4.75 -20.62 11.16
C THR A 33 6.20 -20.20 11.00
N ALA A 34 7.11 -20.94 11.65
CA ALA A 34 8.54 -20.73 11.44
C ALA A 34 8.92 -21.08 9.99
N TYR A 35 9.61 -20.16 9.32
CA TYR A 35 10.08 -20.34 7.96
C TYR A 35 11.61 -20.21 7.90
N LYS A 36 12.25 -21.24 7.36
CA LYS A 36 13.69 -21.29 7.16
C LYS A 36 14.00 -21.65 5.71
N HIS A 37 14.82 -20.83 5.07
CA HIS A 37 15.17 -21.05 3.68
C HIS A 37 16.67 -20.80 3.46
N ARG A 38 17.29 -21.67 2.65
CA ARG A 38 18.68 -21.54 2.25
C ARG A 38 18.76 -21.25 0.76
N ALA A 39 19.37 -20.13 0.42
CA ALA A 39 19.69 -19.73 -0.95
C ALA A 39 21.21 -19.70 -1.12
N ARG A 40 21.80 -20.75 -1.71
CA ARG A 40 23.27 -20.92 -1.78
C ARG A 40 23.91 -20.91 -0.38
N ASN A 41 24.83 -19.99 -0.12
CA ASN A 41 25.48 -19.76 1.17
C ASN A 41 24.66 -18.88 2.12
N LEU A 42 23.51 -18.37 1.69
CA LEU A 42 22.64 -17.50 2.48
C LEU A 42 21.54 -18.30 3.17
N ILE A 43 21.19 -17.89 4.40
CA ILE A 43 20.15 -18.50 5.22
C ILE A 43 19.21 -17.40 5.73
N PHE A 44 17.93 -17.51 5.40
CA PHE A 44 16.86 -16.74 6.03
C PHE A 44 16.24 -17.59 7.14
N ASN A 45 15.99 -16.98 8.30
CA ASN A 45 15.18 -17.54 9.38
C ASN A 45 14.17 -16.46 9.80
N GLY A 46 12.87 -16.77 9.78
CA GLY A 46 11.83 -15.84 10.18
C GLY A 46 10.52 -16.55 10.54
N ASN A 47 9.49 -15.78 10.84
CA ASN A 47 8.14 -16.27 11.08
C ASN A 47 7.19 -15.65 10.04
N THR A 48 6.16 -16.39 9.64
CA THR A 48 5.12 -15.90 8.73
C THR A 48 4.28 -14.77 9.31
N SER A 49 4.18 -14.66 10.64
CA SER A 49 3.56 -13.52 11.33
C SER A 49 4.39 -12.24 11.23
N ASP A 50 5.65 -12.31 10.79
CA ASP A 50 6.51 -11.14 10.58
C ASP A 50 6.44 -10.60 9.14
N ALA A 51 5.53 -11.11 8.31
CA ALA A 51 5.47 -10.79 6.90
C ALA A 51 4.91 -9.38 6.65
N ILE A 52 5.42 -8.70 5.62
CA ILE A 52 4.78 -7.52 5.03
C ILE A 52 4.29 -7.92 3.65
N ALA A 53 2.98 -7.83 3.44
CA ALA A 53 2.40 -8.08 2.14
C ALA A 53 2.54 -6.84 1.27
N VAL A 54 3.02 -7.02 0.04
CA VAL A 54 3.20 -5.94 -0.93
C VAL A 54 2.68 -6.36 -2.28
N MET A 55 2.22 -5.41 -3.09
CA MET A 55 1.82 -5.66 -4.46
C MET A 55 2.16 -4.49 -5.37
N ARG A 56 2.56 -4.81 -6.60
CA ARG A 56 2.61 -3.90 -7.75
C ARG A 56 2.04 -4.67 -8.94
N GLN A 57 0.93 -4.21 -9.51
CA GLN A 57 0.11 -5.03 -10.41
C GLN A 57 0.42 -4.75 -11.87
N THR A 58 0.70 -3.49 -12.19
CA THR A 58 1.02 -3.02 -13.53
C THR A 58 2.27 -2.14 -13.50
N ASP A 59 2.84 -1.90 -14.68
CA ASP A 59 3.96 -0.97 -14.80
C ASP A 59 3.56 0.47 -14.45
N GLU A 60 2.29 0.81 -14.63
CA GLU A 60 1.71 2.12 -14.30
C GLU A 60 1.27 2.26 -12.84
N SER A 61 1.15 1.14 -12.11
CA SER A 61 0.80 1.14 -10.69
C SER A 61 2.02 1.30 -9.79
N CYS A 62 1.80 1.94 -8.65
CA CYS A 62 2.77 2.06 -7.59
C CYS A 62 2.83 0.79 -6.74
N LEU A 63 4.00 0.54 -6.12
CA LEU A 63 4.10 -0.47 -5.07
C LEU A 63 3.23 -0.06 -3.89
N ARG A 64 2.37 -0.95 -3.43
CA ARG A 64 1.48 -0.80 -2.29
C ARG A 64 1.87 -1.75 -1.18
N ILE A 65 1.82 -1.26 0.05
CA ILE A 65 1.79 -2.12 1.24
C ILE A 65 0.34 -2.52 1.45
N LEU A 66 0.10 -3.82 1.60
CA LEU A 66 -1.25 -4.35 1.70
C LEU A 66 -1.76 -4.31 3.14
N ASP A 67 -2.91 -3.67 3.30
CA ASP A 67 -3.74 -3.63 4.50
C ASP A 67 -5.24 -3.68 4.11
N GLU A 68 -6.13 -3.47 5.09
CA GLU A 68 -7.57 -3.68 4.93
C GLU A 68 -8.24 -2.79 3.88
N VAL A 69 -7.72 -1.58 3.65
CA VAL A 69 -8.32 -0.64 2.69
C VAL A 69 -8.20 -1.16 1.25
N TYR A 70 -7.33 -2.12 1.00
CA TYR A 70 -7.13 -2.74 -0.31
C TYR A 70 -7.88 -4.06 -0.51
N LEU A 71 -8.58 -4.61 0.49
CA LEU A 71 -9.13 -5.99 0.47
C LEU A 71 -10.00 -6.34 -0.75
N GLU A 72 -10.75 -5.37 -1.27
CA GLU A 72 -11.68 -5.54 -2.39
C GLU A 72 -11.09 -5.06 -3.74
N ASP A 73 -9.76 -4.90 -3.82
CA ASP A 73 -9.09 -4.53 -5.05
C ASP A 73 -9.24 -5.65 -6.10
N PRO A 74 -9.73 -5.35 -7.32
CA PRO A 74 -10.06 -6.34 -8.34
C PRO A 74 -8.86 -7.09 -8.91
N LEU A 75 -7.64 -6.62 -8.65
CA LEU A 75 -6.40 -7.30 -9.03
C LEU A 75 -5.85 -8.18 -7.89
N LEU A 76 -6.43 -8.12 -6.69
CA LEU A 76 -6.23 -9.16 -5.68
C LEU A 76 -6.90 -10.45 -6.15
N HIS A 77 -6.08 -11.44 -6.51
CA HIS A 77 -6.56 -12.78 -6.78
C HIS A 77 -6.92 -13.45 -5.44
N GLU A 78 -7.71 -14.55 -5.44
CA GLU A 78 -8.19 -15.20 -4.22
C GLU A 78 -7.10 -15.53 -3.19
N GLY A 79 -5.85 -15.77 -3.64
CA GLY A 79 -4.70 -15.97 -2.77
C GLY A 79 -4.26 -14.71 -1.99
N HIS A 80 -4.51 -13.51 -2.51
CA HIS A 80 -4.08 -12.25 -1.92
C HIS A 80 -4.98 -11.73 -0.79
N ASN A 81 -6.26 -12.12 -0.74
CA ASN A 81 -7.13 -11.83 0.41
C ASN A 81 -6.60 -12.47 1.71
N ARG A 82 -5.75 -13.50 1.58
CA ARG A 82 -5.04 -14.12 2.71
C ARG A 82 -3.76 -13.39 3.08
N LEU A 83 -3.20 -12.56 2.18
CA LEU A 83 -1.97 -11.81 2.43
C LEU A 83 -2.21 -10.58 3.30
N ILE A 84 -3.34 -9.90 3.14
CA ILE A 84 -3.68 -8.72 3.96
C ILE A 84 -3.71 -9.07 5.46
N PRO A 85 -4.43 -10.12 5.92
CA PRO A 85 -4.41 -10.53 7.33
C PRO A 85 -3.05 -10.98 7.86
N MET A 86 -2.10 -11.30 6.96
CA MET A 86 -0.75 -11.72 7.33
C MET A 86 0.25 -10.56 7.37
N SER A 87 -0.13 -9.39 6.87
CA SER A 87 0.72 -8.22 6.79
C SER A 87 0.83 -7.56 8.17
N ASP A 88 1.98 -7.71 8.83
CA ASP A 88 2.25 -7.09 10.12
C ASP A 88 2.81 -5.67 9.93
N LEU A 89 1.92 -4.70 9.71
CA LEU A 89 2.28 -3.30 9.52
C LEU A 89 3.08 -2.71 10.69
N SER A 90 3.01 -3.29 11.89
CA SER A 90 3.76 -2.80 13.07
C SER A 90 5.28 -2.87 12.90
N ARG A 91 5.76 -3.64 11.91
CA ARG A 91 7.18 -3.75 11.58
C ARG A 91 7.69 -2.59 10.72
N ILE A 92 6.80 -1.75 10.20
CA ILE A 92 7.18 -0.61 9.36
C ILE A 92 7.63 0.55 10.25
N ILE A 93 8.91 0.92 10.12
CA ILE A 93 9.46 2.08 10.78
C ILE A 93 9.11 3.31 9.94
N LEU A 94 8.34 4.22 10.51
CA LEU A 94 7.76 5.38 9.80
C LEU A 94 8.79 6.47 9.49
N ASP A 95 9.75 6.65 10.40
CA ASP A 95 10.84 7.62 10.26
C ASP A 95 12.19 6.90 10.47
N PRO A 96 12.58 6.04 9.50
CA PRO A 96 13.83 5.32 9.60
C PRO A 96 14.99 6.29 9.32
N VAL A 97 16.15 6.00 9.91
CA VAL A 97 17.39 6.64 9.46
C VAL A 97 17.55 6.34 7.96
N PRO A 98 17.66 7.35 7.08
CA PRO A 98 17.71 7.13 5.63
C PRO A 98 18.87 6.22 5.26
N ALA A 99 18.56 5.03 4.77
CA ALA A 99 19.54 4.15 4.13
C ALA A 99 19.58 4.53 2.65
N GLN A 100 20.59 5.29 2.23
CA GLN A 100 20.78 5.57 0.82
C GLN A 100 21.36 4.35 0.10
N PRO A 101 20.75 3.91 -1.02
CA PRO A 101 21.36 2.90 -1.87
C PRO A 101 22.73 3.38 -2.36
N ASP A 102 23.65 2.45 -2.58
CA ASP A 102 24.97 2.75 -3.13
C ASP A 102 24.80 3.38 -4.52
N MET A 103 25.16 4.66 -4.66
CA MET A 103 25.04 5.40 -5.91
C MET A 103 25.91 4.82 -7.03
N GLU A 104 27.00 4.11 -6.73
CA GLU A 104 27.80 3.44 -7.76
C GLU A 104 27.06 2.25 -8.37
N ILE A 105 26.15 1.64 -7.61
CA ILE A 105 25.36 0.47 -8.04
C ILE A 105 24.03 0.90 -8.66
N PHE A 106 23.31 1.83 -8.00
CA PHE A 106 21.93 2.18 -8.34
C PHE A 106 21.81 3.51 -9.11
N GLY A 107 22.88 4.32 -9.15
CA GLY A 107 22.83 5.67 -9.69
C GLY A 107 22.19 6.68 -8.73
N PRO A 108 21.95 7.92 -9.20
CA PRO A 108 21.23 8.92 -8.41
C PRO A 108 19.78 8.50 -8.18
N GLU A 109 19.17 9.04 -7.13
CA GLU A 109 17.73 8.88 -6.90
C GLU A 109 16.94 9.41 -8.11
N PRO A 110 15.96 8.66 -8.62
CA PRO A 110 15.11 9.13 -9.72
C PRO A 110 14.21 10.28 -9.26
N ASP A 111 13.73 11.07 -10.22
CA ASP A 111 12.79 12.16 -9.95
C ASP A 111 11.54 11.65 -9.22
N HIS A 112 11.06 12.45 -8.27
CA HIS A 112 9.88 12.15 -7.48
C HIS A 112 8.62 12.33 -8.32
N THR A 113 8.09 11.22 -8.83
CA THR A 113 6.82 11.16 -9.56
C THR A 113 5.66 10.82 -8.62
N TRP A 114 4.46 10.62 -9.18
CA TRP A 114 3.27 10.23 -8.43
C TRP A 114 3.53 9.14 -7.37
N CYS A 115 4.24 8.06 -7.71
CA CYS A 115 4.46 6.96 -6.77
C CYS A 115 5.23 7.37 -5.52
N TYR A 116 6.13 8.34 -5.61
CA TYR A 116 6.81 8.88 -4.44
C TYR A 116 5.80 9.49 -3.47
N PHE A 117 4.94 10.38 -3.97
CA PHE A 117 3.94 11.07 -3.14
C PHE A 117 2.89 10.12 -2.59
N PHE A 118 2.37 9.22 -3.44
CA PHE A 118 1.42 8.20 -3.02
C PHE A 118 2.00 7.31 -1.91
N GLN A 119 3.21 6.76 -2.07
CA GLN A 119 3.79 5.85 -1.08
C GLN A 119 4.09 6.55 0.25
N LYS A 120 4.53 7.81 0.21
CA LYS A 120 4.72 8.62 1.41
C LYS A 120 3.39 8.96 2.08
N ALA A 121 2.33 9.17 1.30
CA ALA A 121 1.00 9.46 1.81
C ALA A 121 0.37 8.22 2.44
N ASP A 122 0.43 7.08 1.77
CA ASP A 122 -0.06 5.80 2.30
C ASP A 122 0.67 5.40 3.58
N LEU A 123 1.98 5.69 3.69
CA LEU A 123 2.72 5.54 4.95
C LEU A 123 2.21 6.47 6.06
N ALA A 124 1.92 7.74 5.75
CA ALA A 124 1.40 8.71 6.71
C ALA A 124 -0.03 8.34 7.19
N ARG A 125 -0.85 7.78 6.29
CA ARG A 125 -2.19 7.27 6.57
C ARG A 125 -2.19 6.19 7.65
N GLN A 126 -1.20 5.29 7.67
CA GLN A 126 -1.07 4.24 8.69
C GLN A 126 -0.95 4.80 10.12
N THR A 127 -0.60 6.09 10.26
CA THR A 127 -0.57 6.80 11.54
C THR A 127 -1.60 7.90 11.68
N SER A 128 -2.58 7.94 10.78
CA SER A 128 -3.64 8.95 10.75
C SER A 128 -3.11 10.39 10.69
N ASP A 129 -1.92 10.60 10.09
CA ASP A 129 -1.36 11.93 9.85
C ASP A 129 -1.99 12.53 8.58
N TRP A 130 -3.28 12.84 8.69
CA TRP A 130 -4.11 13.32 7.58
C TRP A 130 -3.60 14.62 6.96
N ASP A 131 -3.03 15.51 7.79
CA ASP A 131 -2.44 16.76 7.30
C ASP A 131 -1.24 16.49 6.39
N LYS A 132 -0.39 15.51 6.74
CA LYS A 132 0.72 15.09 5.87
C LYS A 132 0.25 14.40 4.60
N VAL A 133 -0.78 13.56 4.68
CA VAL A 133 -1.40 12.91 3.50
C VAL A 133 -1.85 13.97 2.49
N LEU A 134 -2.61 14.97 2.95
CA LEU A 134 -3.13 16.04 2.09
C LEU A 134 -2.03 16.99 1.60
N ALA A 135 -0.99 17.23 2.40
CA ALA A 135 0.17 18.00 1.96
C ALA A 135 0.91 17.32 0.80
N LEU A 136 1.12 16.00 0.87
CA LEU A 136 1.75 15.21 -0.20
C LEU A 136 0.87 15.19 -1.46
N TYR A 137 -0.44 15.04 -1.30
CA TYR A 137 -1.40 15.11 -2.41
C TYR A 137 -1.29 16.44 -3.16
N LYS A 138 -1.33 17.55 -2.42
CA LYS A 138 -1.25 18.90 -2.99
C LYS A 138 0.09 19.14 -3.71
N GLN A 139 1.20 18.63 -3.17
CA GLN A 139 2.49 18.71 -3.85
C GLN A 139 2.49 17.95 -5.17
N ALA A 140 1.94 16.73 -5.19
CA ALA A 140 1.80 15.94 -6.42
C ALA A 140 0.95 16.68 -7.47
N GLU A 141 -0.22 17.20 -7.08
CA GLU A 141 -1.10 17.96 -7.97
C GLU A 141 -0.41 19.22 -8.54
N GLN A 142 0.32 19.96 -7.72
CA GLN A 142 1.06 21.17 -8.15
C GLN A 142 2.14 20.87 -9.18
N LEU A 143 2.73 19.67 -9.13
CA LEU A 143 3.70 19.19 -10.09
C LEU A 143 3.06 18.51 -11.31
N GLY A 144 1.72 18.43 -11.36
CA GLY A 144 0.98 17.80 -12.45
C GLY A 144 1.02 16.27 -12.43
N TYR A 145 1.33 15.66 -11.28
CA TYR A 145 1.31 14.21 -11.11
C TYR A 145 -0.06 13.70 -10.68
N SER A 146 -0.46 12.55 -11.22
CA SER A 146 -1.71 11.85 -10.92
C SER A 146 -1.49 10.34 -10.97
N PRO A 147 -2.33 9.53 -10.32
CA PRO A 147 -2.23 8.08 -10.37
C PRO A 147 -2.53 7.50 -11.75
N GLY A 148 -1.91 6.36 -12.03
CA GLY A 148 -2.29 5.47 -13.12
C GLY A 148 -3.37 4.46 -12.71
N TYR A 149 -3.67 4.34 -11.42
CA TYR A 149 -4.55 3.32 -10.90
C TYR A 149 -5.48 3.83 -9.79
N GLY A 150 -6.79 3.54 -9.88
CA GLY A 150 -7.81 4.13 -9.02
C GLY A 150 -7.61 3.90 -7.52
N ALA A 151 -7.09 2.73 -7.12
CA ALA A 151 -6.84 2.41 -5.71
C ALA A 151 -5.80 3.32 -5.05
N GLU A 152 -4.96 3.99 -5.83
CA GLU A 152 -3.96 4.93 -5.31
C GLU A 152 -4.57 6.23 -4.82
N TYR A 153 -5.85 6.50 -5.12
CA TYR A 153 -6.58 7.61 -4.52
C TYR A 153 -7.07 7.33 -3.09
N ILE A 154 -7.11 6.08 -2.64
CA ILE A 154 -7.71 5.70 -1.35
C ILE A 154 -7.15 6.50 -0.17
N PRO A 155 -5.82 6.65 0.00
CA PRO A 155 -5.29 7.43 1.13
C PRO A 155 -5.78 8.87 1.15
N PHE A 156 -5.96 9.47 -0.01
CA PHE A 156 -6.38 10.86 -0.15
C PHE A 156 -7.88 11.01 0.07
N ILE A 157 -8.69 10.07 -0.44
CA ILE A 157 -10.14 10.02 -0.18
C ILE A 157 -10.38 9.92 1.32
N GLU A 158 -9.70 9.00 2.00
CA GLU A 158 -9.79 8.84 3.46
C GLU A 158 -9.39 10.13 4.18
N ALA A 159 -8.24 10.72 3.82
CA ALA A 159 -7.76 11.93 4.47
C ALA A 159 -8.73 13.11 4.30
N PHE A 160 -9.35 13.29 3.14
CA PHE A 160 -10.38 14.33 2.95
C PHE A 160 -11.62 14.05 3.80
N ALA A 161 -12.11 12.81 3.84
CA ALA A 161 -13.23 12.41 4.71
C ALA A 161 -12.92 12.67 6.20
N GLN A 162 -11.74 12.28 6.67
CA GLN A 162 -11.27 12.50 8.05
C GLN A 162 -11.13 13.99 8.39
N LYS A 163 -10.86 14.84 7.41
CA LYS A 163 -10.78 16.31 7.56
C LYS A 163 -12.10 17.02 7.29
N GLY A 164 -13.17 16.27 7.00
CA GLY A 164 -14.53 16.79 6.80
C GLY A 164 -14.80 17.37 5.41
N ASP A 165 -13.86 17.24 4.46
CA ASP A 165 -14.06 17.66 3.07
C ASP A 165 -14.66 16.50 2.25
N TRP A 166 -15.91 16.18 2.57
CA TRP A 166 -16.64 15.06 1.96
C TRP A 166 -16.89 15.25 0.46
N GLN A 167 -17.00 16.49 -0.01
CA GLN A 167 -17.11 16.78 -1.44
C GLN A 167 -15.85 16.38 -2.18
N LYS A 168 -14.66 16.76 -1.69
CA LYS A 168 -13.40 16.37 -2.33
C LYS A 168 -13.16 14.86 -2.25
N ALA A 169 -13.54 14.22 -1.14
CA ALA A 169 -13.52 12.76 -1.02
C ALA A 169 -14.41 12.09 -2.08
N TYR A 170 -15.62 12.61 -2.29
CA TYR A 170 -16.54 12.16 -3.35
C TYR A 170 -15.93 12.34 -4.75
N ASP A 171 -15.46 13.54 -5.07
CA ASP A 171 -14.90 13.84 -6.40
C ASP A 171 -13.73 12.92 -6.76
N LEU A 172 -12.86 12.64 -5.78
CA LEU A 172 -11.76 11.70 -5.93
C LEU A 172 -12.23 10.26 -6.10
N THR A 173 -13.31 9.88 -5.42
CA THR A 173 -13.89 8.54 -5.57
C THR A 173 -14.44 8.34 -6.97
N ILE A 174 -15.11 9.34 -7.56
CA ILE A 174 -15.58 9.28 -8.95
C ILE A 174 -14.40 9.21 -9.91
N THR A 175 -13.38 10.02 -9.67
CA THR A 175 -12.13 9.98 -10.47
C THR A 175 -11.48 8.59 -10.42
N ALA A 176 -11.39 7.98 -9.24
CA ALA A 176 -10.85 6.64 -9.04
C ALA A 176 -11.67 5.57 -9.78
N LYS A 177 -13.00 5.65 -9.69
CA LYS A 177 -13.95 4.76 -10.40
C LYS A 177 -13.73 4.81 -11.91
N ASP A 178 -13.64 6.01 -12.47
CA ASP A 178 -13.51 6.21 -13.91
C ASP A 178 -12.12 5.81 -14.42
N LEU A 179 -11.07 6.03 -13.61
CA LEU A 179 -9.71 5.59 -13.91
C LEU A 179 -9.59 4.06 -13.95
N THR A 180 -10.38 3.33 -13.17
CA THR A 180 -10.32 1.86 -13.14
C THR A 180 -11.72 1.25 -12.96
N PRO A 181 -12.39 0.84 -14.06
CA PRO A 181 -13.80 0.45 -14.08
C PRO A 181 -14.24 -0.74 -13.19
N ARG A 182 -13.31 -1.45 -12.55
CA ARG A 182 -13.59 -2.59 -11.65
C ARG A 182 -13.40 -2.29 -10.16
N HIS A 183 -13.12 -1.04 -9.77
CA HIS A 183 -12.90 -0.65 -8.37
C HIS A 183 -14.16 -0.42 -7.54
N LYS A 184 -15.36 -0.64 -8.09
CA LYS A 184 -16.61 -0.36 -7.37
C LYS A 184 -16.66 -1.00 -5.97
N LYS A 185 -16.34 -2.30 -5.85
CA LYS A 185 -16.34 -2.99 -4.56
C LYS A 185 -15.32 -2.41 -3.58
N LEU A 186 -14.11 -2.14 -4.07
CA LEU A 186 -13.05 -1.47 -3.31
C LEU A 186 -13.52 -0.14 -2.75
N LEU A 187 -14.11 0.70 -3.60
CA LEU A 187 -14.58 2.03 -3.23
C LEU A 187 -15.76 1.95 -2.25
N CYS A 188 -16.75 1.08 -2.50
CA CYS A 188 -17.88 0.85 -1.59
C CYS A 188 -17.40 0.40 -0.20
N SER A 189 -16.51 -0.60 -0.14
CA SER A 189 -15.97 -1.11 1.12
C SER A 189 -15.31 -0.01 1.95
N ASN A 190 -14.48 0.82 1.30
CA ASN A 190 -13.83 1.96 1.95
C ASN A 190 -14.85 3.02 2.40
N TRP A 191 -15.85 3.34 1.60
CA TRP A 191 -16.88 4.32 1.98
C TRP A 191 -17.74 3.86 3.17
N HIS A 192 -18.01 2.56 3.28
CA HIS A 192 -18.63 2.02 4.49
C HIS A 192 -17.74 2.21 5.73
N LEU A 193 -16.42 2.04 5.61
CA LEU A 193 -15.48 2.35 6.70
C LEU A 193 -15.50 3.84 7.06
N TYR A 194 -15.57 4.73 6.05
CA TYR A 194 -15.66 6.17 6.28
C TYR A 194 -16.98 6.59 6.94
N GLY A 195 -18.05 5.82 6.74
CA GLY A 195 -19.33 5.99 7.44
C GLY A 195 -19.24 5.83 8.96
N GLU A 196 -18.21 5.15 9.46
CA GLU A 196 -17.95 4.96 10.89
C GLU A 196 -17.13 6.11 11.51
N ILE A 197 -16.65 7.07 10.69
CA ILE A 197 -15.99 8.28 11.19
C ILE A 197 -17.02 9.07 12.04
N PRO A 198 -16.69 9.53 13.26
CA PRO A 198 -17.64 10.26 14.11
C PRO A 198 -18.25 11.51 13.46
N SER A 199 -17.56 12.11 12.50
CA SER A 199 -17.99 13.26 11.71
C SER A 199 -18.47 12.90 10.29
N ALA A 200 -18.90 11.65 10.08
CA ALA A 200 -19.40 11.17 8.79
C ALA A 200 -20.57 12.01 8.27
N ASP A 201 -20.48 12.43 7.00
CA ASP A 201 -21.60 13.02 6.28
C ASP A 201 -22.41 11.93 5.56
N ILE A 202 -23.49 11.51 6.22
CA ILE A 202 -24.38 10.45 5.73
C ILE A 202 -25.00 10.78 4.36
N ALA A 203 -25.12 12.06 3.99
CA ALA A 203 -25.61 12.42 2.66
C ALA A 203 -24.63 11.98 1.56
N PHE A 204 -23.32 12.14 1.81
CA PHE A 204 -22.28 11.67 0.88
C PHE A 204 -22.15 10.15 0.87
N ILE A 205 -22.31 9.47 2.02
CA ILE A 205 -22.35 8.00 2.05
C ILE A 205 -23.46 7.48 1.13
N ASN A 206 -24.70 7.96 1.33
CA ASN A 206 -25.84 7.58 0.49
C ASN A 206 -25.62 7.96 -0.99
N LEU A 207 -24.95 9.08 -1.26
CA LEU A 207 -24.68 9.51 -2.64
C LEU A 207 -23.75 8.53 -3.34
N ILE A 208 -22.72 8.04 -2.66
CA ILE A 208 -21.80 7.02 -3.19
C ILE A 208 -22.49 5.67 -3.36
N ASP A 209 -23.32 5.26 -2.40
CA ASP A 209 -24.08 4.01 -2.51
C ASP A 209 -24.91 4.00 -3.80
N ASN A 210 -25.61 5.09 -4.09
CA ASN A 210 -26.39 5.23 -5.31
C ASN A 210 -25.51 5.30 -6.58
N GLU A 211 -24.45 6.10 -6.56
CA GLU A 211 -23.58 6.33 -7.74
C GLU A 211 -22.76 5.09 -8.13
N LEU A 212 -22.27 4.34 -7.14
CA LEU A 212 -21.49 3.12 -7.38
C LEU A 212 -22.38 1.88 -7.50
N SER A 213 -23.61 1.94 -6.99
CA SER A 213 -24.49 0.79 -6.74
C SER A 213 -23.84 -0.17 -5.75
N CYS A 214 -23.44 0.39 -4.60
CA CYS A 214 -23.25 -0.39 -3.38
C CYS A 214 -24.65 -0.91 -2.95
#